data_AF-A0A8G1TVM1-F1
#
_entry.id   AF-A0A8G1TVM1-F1
#
_cell.length_a   1.000
_cell.length_b   1.000
_cell.length_c   1.000
_cell.angle_alpha   90.00
_cell.angle_beta   90.00
_cell.angle_gamma   90.00
#
_symmetry.space_group_name_H-M   'P 1'
#
loop_
_entity.id
_entity.type
_entity.pdbx_description
1 polymer ?
#
loop_
_entity_poly.entity_id
_entity_poly.type
_entity_poly.pdbx_seq_one_letter_code
_entity_poly.pdbx_strand_id
1 'polypeptide(L)'
;MQATTLDHSKAYSDLQVAMRAVELYAQRHPRPVQVNITQAAEMLGLSRPTVRKLMQSGKLRLNSCGLIPIEQVDALLLADSP
;
A
#
# COMPACT_ATOMS: atom_id res chain seq x y z
N MET A 1 30.15 -34.25 -0.48
CA MET A 1 29.75 -32.89 -0.93
C MET A 1 28.66 -32.41 -0.01
N GLN A 2 28.82 -31.21 0.54
CA GLN A 2 28.14 -30.69 1.73
C GLN A 2 26.65 -30.40 1.45
N ALA A 3 25.76 -30.92 2.29
CA ALA A 3 24.40 -30.43 2.41
C ALA A 3 24.37 -29.49 3.62
N THR A 4 24.26 -28.20 3.34
CA THR A 4 24.24 -27.11 4.30
C THR A 4 23.11 -27.32 5.30
N THR A 5 23.45 -27.53 6.56
CA THR A 5 22.54 -27.50 7.70
C THR A 5 21.82 -26.15 7.74
N LEU A 6 20.53 -26.14 7.44
CA LEU A 6 19.62 -25.06 7.81
C LEU A 6 19.54 -25.04 9.34
N ASP A 7 20.37 -24.20 9.94
CA ASP A 7 20.26 -23.85 11.35
C ASP A 7 18.87 -23.24 11.59
N HIS A 8 18.02 -23.97 12.31
CA HIS A 8 16.65 -23.55 12.68
C HIS A 8 16.69 -22.52 13.82
N SER A 9 17.66 -21.60 13.80
CA SER A 9 17.88 -20.63 14.85
C SER A 9 16.68 -19.68 14.96
N LYS A 10 15.79 -20.05 15.88
CA LYS A 10 14.60 -19.35 16.40
C LYS A 10 13.28 -19.66 15.67
N ALA A 11 12.72 -20.83 15.94
CA ALA A 11 11.28 -21.04 15.84
C ALA A 11 10.60 -20.12 16.88
N TYR A 12 9.92 -19.07 16.41
CA TYR A 12 9.13 -18.19 17.26
C TYR A 12 7.91 -18.96 17.78
N SER A 13 7.59 -18.80 19.06
CA SER A 13 6.32 -19.32 19.56
C SER A 13 5.16 -18.58 18.90
N ASP A 14 3.98 -19.21 18.82
CA ASP A 14 2.78 -18.58 18.25
C ASP A 14 2.48 -17.22 18.89
N LEU A 15 2.75 -17.08 20.20
CA LEU A 15 2.63 -15.82 20.92
C LEU A 15 3.60 -14.75 20.40
N GLN A 16 4.85 -15.11 20.12
CA GLN A 16 5.84 -14.17 19.57
C GLN A 16 5.49 -13.75 18.15
N VAL A 17 4.96 -14.67 17.35
CA VAL A 17 4.45 -14.35 15.99
C VAL A 17 3.26 -13.39 16.09
N ALA A 18 2.30 -13.65 16.98
CA ALA A 18 1.14 -12.79 17.19
C ALA A 18 1.53 -11.38 17.67
N MET A 19 2.42 -11.28 18.66
CA MET A 19 2.93 -10.00 19.14
C MET A 19 3.63 -9.22 18.03
N ARG A 20 4.46 -9.89 17.22
CA ARG A 20 5.18 -9.25 16.12
C ARG A 20 4.24 -8.77 15.02
N ALA A 21 3.19 -9.53 14.70
CA ALA A 21 2.18 -9.12 13.74
C ALA A 21 1.43 -7.86 14.20
N VAL A 22 1.08 -7.79 15.49
CA VAL A 22 0.42 -6.61 16.08
C VAL A 22 1.36 -5.40 16.10
N GLU A 23 2.63 -5.57 16.45
CA GLU A 23 3.62 -4.48 16.38
C GLU A 23 3.77 -3.94 14.96
N LEU A 24 3.90 -4.82 13.96
CA LEU A 24 4.00 -4.43 12.55
C LEU A 24 2.73 -3.75 12.06
N TYR A 25 1.56 -4.19 12.52
CA TYR A 25 0.29 -3.55 12.23
C TYR A 25 0.17 -2.17 12.90
N ALA A 26 0.57 -2.04 14.17
CA ALA A 26 0.56 -0.78 14.90
C ALA A 26 1.55 0.25 14.34
N GLN A 27 2.69 -0.22 13.82
CA GLN A 27 3.65 0.60 13.06
C GLN A 27 3.13 1.01 11.68
N ARG A 28 2.10 0.32 11.17
CA ARG A 28 1.44 0.68 9.92
C ARG A 28 0.60 1.93 10.19
N HIS A 29 1.10 3.07 9.72
CA HIS A 29 0.40 4.34 9.88
C HIS A 29 -1.06 4.24 9.41
N PRO A 30 -1.99 4.94 10.09
CA PRO A 30 -3.38 4.98 9.67
C PRO A 30 -3.45 5.38 8.20
N ARG A 31 -4.33 4.71 7.45
CA ARG A 31 -4.47 4.94 6.01
C ARG A 31 -4.70 6.44 5.77
N PRO A 32 -3.92 7.10 4.90
CA PRO A 32 -4.05 8.53 4.67
C PRO A 32 -5.44 8.83 4.10
N VAL A 33 -6.07 9.90 4.56
CA VAL A 33 -7.38 10.38 4.06
C VAL A 33 -7.28 11.02 2.67
N GLN A 34 -6.09 11.50 2.31
CA GLN A 34 -5.79 12.09 1.02
C GLN A 34 -4.31 11.88 0.71
N VAL A 35 -3.98 11.76 -0.56
CA VAL A 35 -2.63 11.44 -1.05
C VAL A 35 -2.21 12.39 -2.16
N ASN A 36 -0.92 12.63 -2.28
CA ASN A 36 -0.38 13.35 -3.44
C ASN A 36 -0.28 12.41 -4.66
N ILE A 37 0.04 12.97 -5.82
CA ILE A 37 0.13 12.21 -7.08
C ILE A 37 1.19 11.09 -7.05
N THR A 38 2.29 11.27 -6.33
CA THR A 38 3.35 10.26 -6.22
C THR A 38 2.87 9.10 -5.37
N GLN A 39 2.25 9.39 -4.22
CA GLN A 39 1.65 8.39 -3.35
C GLN A 39 0.51 7.63 -4.04
N ALA A 40 -0.36 8.33 -4.78
CA ALA A 40 -1.42 7.68 -5.56
C ALA A 40 -0.84 6.73 -6.63
N ALA A 41 0.25 7.13 -7.28
CA ALA A 41 0.95 6.29 -8.26
C ALA A 41 1.52 5.02 -7.61
N GLU A 42 2.16 5.14 -6.45
CA GLU A 42 2.64 4.01 -5.65
C GLU A 42 1.49 3.07 -5.23
N MET A 43 0.39 3.63 -4.72
CA MET A 43 -0.77 2.85 -4.27
C MET A 43 -1.50 2.12 -5.39
N LEU A 44 -1.56 2.72 -6.59
CA LEU A 44 -2.19 2.11 -7.77
C LEU A 44 -1.24 1.17 -8.53
N GLY A 45 0.05 1.12 -8.17
CA GLY A 45 1.06 0.37 -8.95
C GLY A 45 1.28 0.94 -10.35
N LEU A 46 1.06 2.25 -10.55
CA LEU A 46 1.15 2.92 -11.84
C LEU A 46 2.28 3.94 -11.88
N SER A 47 2.72 4.32 -13.08
CA SER A 47 3.65 5.44 -13.24
C SER A 47 2.97 6.78 -12.95
N ARG A 48 3.71 7.76 -12.42
CA ARG A 48 3.20 9.13 -12.19
C ARG A 48 2.62 9.78 -13.47
N PRO A 49 3.22 9.62 -14.67
CA PRO A 49 2.60 10.06 -15.92
C PRO A 49 1.25 9.40 -16.21
N THR A 50 1.10 8.11 -15.91
CA THR A 50 -0.18 7.39 -16.06
C THR A 50 -1.24 7.98 -15.14
N VAL A 51 -0.91 8.21 -13.86
CA VAL A 51 -1.84 8.86 -12.92
C VAL A 51 -2.21 10.27 -13.40
N ARG A 52 -1.28 11.02 -13.98
CA ARG A 52 -1.58 12.34 -14.57
C ARG A 52 -2.58 12.23 -15.73
N LYS A 53 -2.50 11.17 -16.57
CA LYS A 53 -3.50 10.89 -17.61
C LYS A 53 -4.86 10.52 -17.02
N LEU A 54 -4.90 9.78 -15.91
CA LEU A 54 -6.15 9.50 -15.18
C LEU A 54 -6.78 10.79 -14.66
N MET A 55 -5.98 11.74 -14.18
CA MET A 55 -6.47 13.05 -13.76
C MET A 55 -7.01 13.88 -14.94
N GLN A 56 -6.29 13.89 -16.07
CA GLN A 56 -6.71 14.60 -17.28
C GLN A 56 -7.99 14.03 -17.90
N SER A 57 -8.18 12.71 -17.82
CA SER A 57 -9.41 12.04 -18.25
C SER A 57 -10.56 12.15 -17.25
N GLY A 58 -10.33 12.77 -16.09
CA GLY A 58 -11.36 12.97 -15.06
C GLY A 58 -11.61 11.76 -14.15
N LYS A 59 -10.88 10.65 -14.34
CA LYS A 59 -10.97 9.45 -13.47
C LYS A 59 -10.41 9.68 -12.06
N LEU A 60 -9.50 10.65 -11.91
CA LEU A 60 -9.01 11.14 -10.62
C LEU A 60 -9.13 12.66 -10.56
N ARG A 61 -9.49 13.21 -9.40
CA ARG A 61 -9.64 14.65 -9.21
C ARG A 61 -9.00 15.08 -7.90
N LEU A 62 -8.39 16.27 -7.93
CA LEU A 62 -7.89 16.91 -6.72
C LEU A 62 -9.06 17.51 -5.93
N ASN A 63 -8.95 17.50 -4.62
CA ASN A 63 -9.80 18.27 -3.73
C ASN A 63 -9.37 19.74 -3.68
N SER A 64 -10.06 20.54 -2.87
CA SER A 64 -9.75 21.97 -2.68
C SER A 64 -8.35 22.24 -2.12
N CYS A 65 -7.71 21.25 -1.50
CA CYS A 65 -6.35 21.35 -0.98
C CYS A 65 -5.28 20.90 -1.99
N GLY A 66 -5.67 20.51 -3.23
CA GLY A 66 -4.73 20.06 -4.25
C GLY A 66 -4.23 18.62 -4.05
N LEU A 67 -4.94 17.80 -3.27
CA LEU A 67 -4.61 16.40 -3.00
C LEU A 67 -5.70 15.47 -3.53
N ILE A 68 -5.36 14.21 -3.78
CA ILE A 68 -6.29 13.18 -4.27
C ILE A 68 -6.95 12.53 -3.04
N PRO A 69 -8.29 12.62 -2.87
CA PRO A 69 -9.01 11.89 -1.83
C PRO A 69 -8.77 10.38 -1.94
N ILE A 70 -8.54 9.71 -0.81
CA ILE A 70 -8.18 8.29 -0.82
C ILE A 70 -9.31 7.41 -1.38
N GLU A 71 -10.56 7.83 -1.21
CA GLU A 71 -11.74 7.11 -1.66
C GLU A 71 -11.76 6.95 -3.19
N GLN A 72 -11.17 7.88 -3.94
CA GLN A 72 -11.05 7.78 -5.39
C GLN A 72 -10.00 6.74 -5.81
N VAL A 73 -8.90 6.63 -5.05
CA VAL A 73 -7.89 5.58 -5.27
C VAL A 73 -8.52 4.21 -5.00
N ASP A 74 -9.30 4.10 -3.93
CA ASP A 74 -9.98 2.88 -3.52
C ASP A 74 -11.02 2.43 -4.55
N ALA A 75 -11.80 3.37 -5.09
CA ALA A 75 -12.76 3.07 -6.13
C ALA A 75 -12.11 2.49 -7.39
N LEU A 76 -10.92 2.97 -7.77
CA LEU A 76 -10.18 2.42 -8.90
C LEU A 76 -9.64 1.02 -8.61
N LEU A 77 -9.09 0.79 -7.41
CA LEU A 77 -8.60 -0.53 -7.01
C LEU A 77 -9.73 -1.57 -6.93
N LEU A 78 -10.92 -1.14 -6.51
CA LEU A 78 -12.11 -2.00 -6.46
C LEU A 78 -12.62 -2.32 -7.87
N ALA A 79 -12.62 -1.34 -8.79
CA ALA A 79 -13.10 -1.54 -10.16
C ALA A 79 -12.21 -2.50 -10.99
N ASP A 80 -10.94 -2.65 -10.63
CA ASP A 80 -9.98 -3.57 -11.27
C ASP A 80 -9.94 -4.96 -10.58
N SER A 81 -10.68 -5.16 -9.48
CA SER A 81 -10.81 -6.49 -8.85
C SER A 81 -11.91 -7.30 -9.57
N PRO A 82 -11.65 -8.57 -9.94
CA PRO A 82 -12.60 -9.43 -10.65
C PRO A 82 -13.83 -9.83 -9.84
#